data_AF-A0A353GLD3-F1
#
_entry.id   AF-A0A353GLD3-F1
#
_cell.length_a   1.000
_cell.length_b   1.000
_cell.length_c   1.000
_cell.angle_alpha   90.00
_cell.angle_beta   90.00
_cell.angle_gamma   90.00
#
_symmetry.space_group_name_H-M   'P 1'
#
loop_
_entity.id
_entity.type
_entity.pdbx_description
1 polymer ?
#
loop_
_entity_poly.entity_id
_entity_poly.type
_entity_poly.pdbx_seq_one_letter_code
_entity_poly.pdbx_strand_id
1 'polypeptide(L)'
;IVIFDRIRENSHTMHNRSFKDICNSAMNQSLSRTIITSGTVILVMTVLFFLGGRSLNPFAFTMIFGGIIGTYSSDFIAAPLVYWWNERKKGELFEELGRRSNKVVAEAETEAAVEEGVLVPAAVRSRGGRR
;
A
#
# COMPACT_ATOMS: atom_id res chain seq x y z
N ILE A 1 6.85 -4.05 9.71
CA ILE A 1 5.93 -3.28 10.60
C ILE A 1 6.26 -1.79 10.56
N VAL A 2 7.49 -1.38 10.91
CA VAL A 2 7.91 0.04 10.97
C VAL A 2 7.65 0.79 9.65
N ILE A 3 7.91 0.16 8.49
CA ILE A 3 7.65 0.77 7.17
C ILE A 3 6.15 1.03 6.96
N PHE A 4 5.29 0.06 7.27
CA PHE A 4 3.83 0.23 7.15
C PHE A 4 3.31 1.33 8.08
N ASP A 5 3.86 1.41 9.29
CA ASP A 5 3.55 2.49 10.24
C ASP A 5 3.88 3.87 9.64
N ARG A 6 5.08 4.01 9.07
CA ARG A 6 5.52 5.26 8.42
C ARG A 6 4.74 5.60 7.16
N ILE A 7 4.33 4.60 6.37
CA ILE A 7 3.47 4.84 5.20
C ILE A 7 2.10 5.36 5.64
N ARG A 8 1.52 4.79 6.71
CA ARG A 8 0.24 5.27 7.25
C ARG A 8 0.35 6.71 7.73
N GLU A 9 1.42 7.02 8.48
CA GLU A 9 1.68 8.36 8.99
C GLU A 9 1.87 9.35 7.84
N ASN A 10 2.79 9.07 6.91
CA ASN A 10 3.08 9.96 5.78
C ASN A 10 1.89 10.12 4.83
N SER A 11 1.05 9.09 4.67
CA SER A 11 -0.19 9.20 3.90
C SER A 11 -1.20 10.15 4.53
N HIS A 12 -1.21 10.28 5.86
CA HIS A 12 -2.09 11.19 6.58
C HIS A 12 -1.55 12.63 6.51
N THR A 13 -0.24 12.82 6.66
CA THR A 13 0.41 14.13 6.66
C THR A 13 0.61 14.73 5.26
N MET A 14 0.83 13.91 4.23
CA MET A 14 1.25 14.34 2.89
C MET A 14 0.17 14.16 1.81
N HIS A 15 -1.08 14.56 2.10
CA HIS A 15 -2.24 14.40 1.21
C HIS A 15 -2.07 14.94 -0.22
N ASN A 16 -1.12 15.85 -0.47
CA ASN A 16 -0.94 16.53 -1.75
C ASN A 16 0.26 16.02 -2.58
N ARG A 17 0.93 14.94 -2.15
CA ARG A 17 2.12 14.37 -2.83
C ARG A 17 1.78 13.05 -3.51
N SER A 18 2.53 12.72 -4.56
CA SER A 18 2.35 11.43 -5.25
C SER A 18 2.58 10.29 -4.26
N PHE A 19 1.76 9.25 -4.33
CA PHE A 19 1.91 8.08 -3.47
C PHE A 19 3.31 7.45 -3.58
N LYS A 20 3.96 7.58 -4.74
CA LYS A 20 5.35 7.17 -4.96
C LYS A 20 6.33 7.94 -4.06
N ASP A 21 6.11 9.24 -3.86
CA ASP A 21 6.95 10.09 -3.01
C ASP A 21 6.71 9.80 -1.52
N ILE A 22 5.46 9.47 -1.15
CA ILE A 22 5.08 9.08 0.20
C ILE A 22 5.78 7.76 0.57
N CYS A 23 5.71 6.76 -0.32
CA CYS A 23 6.42 5.49 -0.17
C CYS A 23 7.94 5.70 -0.06
N ASN A 24 8.54 6.46 -0.98
CA ASN A 24 9.98 6.70 -0.97
C ASN A 24 10.44 7.40 0.32
N SER A 25 9.67 8.39 0.78
CA SER A 25 9.95 9.11 2.03
C SER A 25 9.83 8.20 3.25
N ALA A 26 8.77 7.38 3.32
CA ALA A 26 8.59 6.42 4.41
C ALA A 26 9.73 5.40 4.44
N MET A 27 10.11 4.88 3.27
CA MET A 27 11.17 3.90 3.11
C MET A 27 12.50 4.47 3.59
N ASN A 28 12.90 5.66 3.14
CA ASN A 28 14.17 6.28 3.53
C ASN A 28 14.27 6.55 5.05
N GLN A 29 13.17 6.98 5.68
CA GLN A 29 13.11 7.20 7.13
C GLN A 29 13.25 5.91 7.93
N SER A 30 12.55 4.85 7.54
CA SER A 30 12.64 3.55 8.23
C SER A 30 13.98 2.85 7.98
N LEU A 31 14.50 2.96 6.75
CA LEU A 31 15.70 2.26 6.28
C LEU A 31 16.95 2.76 7.00
N SER A 32 17.03 4.05 7.29
CA SER A 32 18.11 4.60 8.13
C SER A 32 18.14 3.95 9.51
N ARG A 33 16.97 3.77 10.15
CA ARG A 33 16.88 3.14 11.46
C ARG A 33 17.17 1.64 11.40
N THR A 34 16.55 0.92 10.45
CA THR A 34 16.69 -0.53 10.33
C THR A 34 18.12 -0.92 9.98
N ILE A 35 18.81 -0.19 9.10
CA ILE A 35 20.23 -0.43 8.80
C ILE A 35 21.10 -0.25 10.05
N ILE A 36 20.90 0.82 10.83
CA ILE A 36 21.70 1.04 12.03
C ILE A 36 21.47 -0.07 13.07
N THR A 37 20.22 -0.41 13.37
CA THR A 37 19.92 -1.47 14.36
C THR A 37 20.28 -2.87 13.88
N SER A 38 20.00 -3.22 12.62
CA SER A 38 20.39 -4.53 12.08
C SER A 38 21.91 -4.65 11.96
N GLY A 39 22.60 -3.59 11.53
CA GLY A 39 24.06 -3.54 11.43
C GLY A 39 24.73 -3.67 12.78
N THR A 40 24.23 -3.00 13.82
CA THR A 40 24.75 -3.15 15.19
C THR A 40 24.50 -4.55 15.76
N VAL A 41 23.32 -5.15 15.50
CA VAL A 41 23.06 -6.55 15.88
C VAL A 41 24.02 -7.50 15.17
N ILE A 42 24.20 -7.36 13.85
CA ILE A 42 25.14 -8.20 13.08
C ILE A 42 26.58 -8.02 13.58
N LEU A 43 26.98 -6.79 13.92
CA LEU A 43 28.30 -6.52 14.50
C LEU A 43 28.49 -7.26 15.83
N VAL A 44 27.52 -7.16 16.74
CA VAL A 44 27.56 -7.88 18.03
C VAL A 44 27.59 -9.39 17.80
N MET A 45 26.78 -9.92 16.89
CA MET A 45 26.76 -11.35 16.56
C MET A 45 28.08 -11.79 15.92
N THR A 46 28.74 -10.94 15.13
CA THR A 46 30.05 -11.24 14.52
C THR A 46 31.13 -11.35 15.60
N VAL A 47 31.17 -10.41 16.55
CA VAL A 47 32.08 -10.49 17.70
C VAL A 47 31.81 -11.76 18.50
N LEU A 48 30.54 -12.09 18.75
CA LEU A 48 30.14 -13.30 19.47
C LEU A 48 30.46 -14.59 18.71
N PHE A 49 30.41 -14.56 17.38
CA PHE A 49 30.80 -15.69 16.55
C PHE A 49 32.31 -16.01 16.69
N PHE A 50 33.17 -14.97 16.72
CA PHE A 50 34.62 -15.14 16.86
C PHE A 50 35.07 -15.36 18.31
N LEU A 51 34.50 -14.65 19.28
CA LEU A 51 34.93 -14.66 20.69
C LEU A 51 34.05 -15.53 21.62
N GLY A 52 32.86 -15.98 21.19
CA GLY A 52 31.88 -16.66 22.04
C GLY A 52 32.14 -18.15 22.31
N GLY A 53 33.16 -18.76 21.70
CA GLY A 53 33.52 -20.16 21.92
C GLY A 53 32.58 -21.18 21.26
N ARG A 54 32.85 -22.49 21.47
CA ARG A 54 32.18 -23.59 20.73
C ARG A 54 30.67 -23.70 20.92
N SER A 55 30.14 -23.30 22.07
CA SER A 55 28.72 -23.47 22.37
C SER A 55 27.84 -22.40 21.68
N LEU A 56 28.36 -21.18 21.53
CA LEU A 56 27.61 -20.03 21.01
C LEU A 56 27.81 -19.78 19.51
N ASN A 57 28.88 -20.32 18.92
CA ASN A 57 29.18 -20.19 17.51
C ASN A 57 28.02 -20.60 16.57
N PRO A 58 27.36 -21.77 16.73
CA PRO A 58 26.24 -22.14 15.88
C PRO A 58 25.04 -21.21 16.04
N PHE A 59 24.77 -20.73 17.26
CA PHE A 59 23.69 -19.76 17.50
C PHE A 59 23.97 -18.41 16.80
N ALA A 60 25.19 -17.90 16.93
CA ALA A 60 25.61 -16.66 16.31
C ALA A 60 25.52 -16.74 14.78
N PHE A 61 25.93 -17.85 14.19
CA PHE A 61 25.84 -18.10 12.76
C PHE A 61 24.39 -18.01 12.24
N THR A 62 23.45 -18.68 12.92
CA THR A 62 22.03 -18.64 12.56
C THR A 62 21.44 -17.24 12.71
N MET A 63 21.85 -16.50 13.74
CA MET A 63 21.40 -15.13 13.97
C MET A 63 21.91 -14.15 12.91
N ILE A 64 23.16 -14.28 12.46
CA ILE A 64 23.70 -13.45 11.37
C ILE A 64 22.92 -13.70 10.08
N PHE A 65 22.75 -14.97 9.68
CA PHE A 65 22.01 -15.31 8.47
C PHE A 65 20.53 -14.91 8.55
N GLY A 66 19.87 -15.22 9.67
CA GLY A 66 18.47 -14.84 9.91
C GLY A 66 18.28 -13.33 9.95
N GLY A 67 19.22 -12.59 10.53
CA GLY A 67 19.19 -11.13 10.59
C GLY A 67 19.33 -10.49 9.20
N ILE A 68 20.26 -10.97 8.38
CA ILE A 68 20.46 -10.47 7.01
C ILE A 68 19.21 -10.73 6.16
N ILE A 69 18.74 -11.98 6.14
CA ILE A 69 17.56 -12.38 5.33
C ILE A 69 16.31 -11.65 5.83
N GLY A 70 16.11 -11.58 7.15
CA GLY A 70 14.95 -10.94 7.76
C GLY A 70 14.88 -9.43 7.52
N THR A 71 16.02 -8.74 7.61
CA THR A 71 16.09 -7.28 7.39
C THR A 71 15.88 -6.96 5.91
N TYR A 72 16.59 -7.67 5.01
CA TYR A 72 16.43 -7.49 3.57
C TYR A 72 15.00 -7.79 3.11
N SER A 73 14.42 -8.90 3.60
CA SER A 73 13.04 -9.28 3.28
C SER A 73 12.01 -8.23 3.71
N SER A 74 12.08 -7.75 4.97
CA SER A 74 11.13 -6.74 5.45
C SER A 74 11.18 -5.43 4.70
N ASP A 75 12.39 -4.94 4.39
CA ASP A 75 12.56 -3.61 3.80
C ASP A 75 12.24 -3.61 2.29
N PHE A 76 12.63 -4.65 1.56
CA PHE A 76 12.42 -4.73 0.11
C PHE A 76 11.04 -5.23 -0.31
N ILE A 77 10.33 -6.03 0.51
CA ILE A 77 8.99 -6.52 0.17
C ILE A 77 7.91 -5.46 0.46
N ALA A 78 8.15 -4.55 1.41
CA ALA A 78 7.17 -3.55 1.79
C ALA A 78 6.84 -2.57 0.64
N ALA A 79 7.84 -2.12 -0.12
CA ALA A 79 7.66 -1.16 -1.22
C ALA A 79 6.73 -1.65 -2.35
N PRO A 80 6.95 -2.83 -2.96
CA PRO A 80 6.06 -3.35 -4.00
C PRO A 80 4.67 -3.71 -3.46
N LEU A 81 4.58 -4.20 -2.21
CA LEU A 81 3.28 -4.53 -1.61
C LEU A 81 2.39 -3.29 -1.49
N VAL A 82 2.98 -2.17 -1.06
CA VAL A 82 2.26 -0.92 -0.85
C VAL A 82 1.93 -0.25 -2.18
N TYR A 83 2.85 -0.31 -3.14
CA TYR A 83 2.58 0.14 -4.51
C TYR A 83 1.37 -0.60 -5.11
N TRP A 84 1.38 -1.94 -5.01
CA TRP A 84 0.29 -2.78 -5.52
C TRP A 84 -1.05 -2.50 -4.83
N TRP A 85 -1.04 -2.25 -3.51
CA TRP A 85 -2.23 -1.89 -2.76
C TRP A 85 -2.86 -0.58 -3.22
N ASN A 86 -2.05 0.40 -3.60
CA ASN A 86 -2.56 1.68 -4.09
C ASN A 86 -3.09 1.62 -5.52
N GLU A 87 -2.47 0.81 -6.39
CA GLU A 87 -2.96 0.57 -7.75
C GLU A 87 -4.40 -0.01 -7.72
N ARG A 88 -4.66 -0.93 -6.78
CA ARG A 88 -6.02 -1.48 -6.53
C ARG A 88 -7.02 -0.40 -6.12
N LYS A 89 -6.65 0.48 -5.18
CA LYS A 89 -7.52 1.57 -4.71
C LYS A 89 -7.83 2.60 -5.80
N LYS A 90 -6.86 2.93 -6.65
CA LYS A 90 -7.09 3.83 -7.80
C LYS A 90 -8.11 3.25 -8.79
N GLY A 91 -8.06 1.94 -9.03
CA GLY A 91 -9.02 1.25 -9.91
C GLY A 91 -10.46 1.37 -9.41
N GLU A 92 -10.70 1.09 -8.13
CA GLU A 92 -12.04 1.18 -7.52
C GLU A 92 -12.60 2.61 -7.53
N LEU A 93 -11.76 3.60 -7.21
CA LEU A 93 -12.17 5.02 -7.18
C LEU A 93 -12.49 5.55 -8.60
N PHE A 94 -11.69 5.15 -9.60
CA PHE A 94 -11.93 5.53 -10.99
C PHE A 94 -13.23 4.89 -11.53
N GLU A 95 -13.51 3.65 -11.15
CA GLU A 95 -14.76 2.96 -11.51
C GLU A 95 -15.98 3.63 -10.86
N GLU A 96 -15.89 4.06 -9.59
CA GLU A 96 -16.95 4.82 -8.91
C GLU A 96 -17.20 6.19 -9.54
N LEU A 97 -16.13 6.93 -9.88
CA LEU A 97 -16.25 8.23 -10.55
C LEU A 97 -16.88 8.08 -11.95
N GLY A 98 -16.47 7.06 -12.71
CA GLY A 98 -17.09 6.74 -14.01
C GLY A 98 -18.58 6.38 -13.86
N ARG A 99 -18.94 5.61 -12.83
CA ARG A 99 -20.34 5.24 -12.55
C ARG A 99 -21.18 6.45 -12.13
N ARG A 100 -20.63 7.36 -11.33
CA ARG A 100 -21.30 8.61 -10.94
C ARG A 100 -21.49 9.54 -12.14
N SER A 101 -20.45 9.75 -12.95
CA SER A 101 -20.55 10.57 -14.14
C SER A 101 -21.60 10.02 -15.11
N ASN A 102 -21.62 8.71 -15.35
CA ASN A 102 -22.61 8.09 -16.25
C ASN A 102 -24.04 8.17 -15.70
N LYS A 103 -24.22 8.10 -14.37
CA LYS A 103 -25.53 8.26 -13.71
C LYS A 103 -26.06 9.69 -13.83
N VAL A 104 -25.19 10.69 -13.66
CA VAL A 104 -25.54 12.11 -13.81
C VAL A 104 -25.88 12.43 -15.28
N VAL A 105 -25.15 11.85 -16.23
CA VAL A 105 -25.47 12.00 -17.66
C VAL A 105 -26.82 11.37 -17.99
N ALA A 106 -27.09 10.16 -17.50
CA ALA A 106 -28.38 9.50 -17.72
C ALA A 106 -29.55 10.26 -17.06
N GLU A 107 -29.35 10.84 -15.87
CA GLU A 107 -30.34 11.68 -15.18
C GLU A 107 -30.63 12.97 -16.00
N ALA A 108 -29.60 13.63 -16.52
CA ALA A 108 -29.74 14.81 -17.38
C ALA A 108 -30.42 14.50 -18.73
N GLU A 109 -30.12 13.35 -19.35
CA GLU A 109 -30.80 12.89 -20.57
C GLU A 109 -32.28 12.57 -20.31
N THR A 110 -32.61 11.97 -19.15
CA THR A 110 -34.01 11.73 -18.78
C THR A 110 -34.77 13.01 -18.46
N GLU A 111 -34.12 14.00 -17.84
CA GLU A 111 -34.73 15.31 -17.56
C GLU A 111 -34.99 16.09 -18.87
N ALA A 112 -34.04 16.07 -19.81
CA ALA A 112 -34.20 16.69 -21.13
C ALA A 112 -35.31 16.01 -21.98
N ALA A 113 -35.40 14.68 -21.96
CA ALA A 113 -36.43 13.94 -22.69
C ALA A 113 -37.85 14.15 -22.12
N VAL A 114 -37.95 14.39 -20.80
CA VAL A 114 -39.22 14.73 -20.14
C VAL A 114 -39.65 16.16 -20.46
N GLU A 115 -38.71 17.10 -20.65
CA GLU A 115 -39.00 18.47 -21.04
C GLU A 115 -39.42 18.60 -22.52
N GLU A 116 -38.89 17.76 -23.42
CA GLU A 116 -39.28 17.74 -24.85
C GLU A 116 -40.58 16.97 -25.14
N GLY A 117 -41.19 16.30 -24.16
CA GLY A 117 -42.45 15.56 -24.35
C GLY A 117 -42.33 14.34 -25.27
N VAL A 118 -41.12 13.82 -25.48
CA VAL A 118 -40.86 12.64 -26.32
C VAL A 118 -40.94 11.37 -25.47
N LEU A 119 -41.69 10.38 -25.96
CA LEU A 119 -41.98 9.11 -25.29
C LEU A 119 -40.67 8.34 -24.99
N VAL A 120 -40.32 8.24 -23.71
CA VAL A 120 -39.16 7.50 -23.20
C VAL A 120 -39.18 6.06 -23.75
N PRO A 121 -38.13 5.57 -24.42
CA PRO A 121 -38.09 4.18 -24.85
C PRO A 121 -38.13 3.27 -23.62
N ALA A 122 -39.07 2.33 -23.64
CA ALA A 122 -39.51 1.49 -22.51
C ALA A 122 -38.44 0.55 -21.88
N ALA A 123 -37.15 0.72 -22.20
CA ALA A 123 -36.07 -0.14 -21.74
C ALA A 123 -35.65 0.11 -20.27
N VAL A 124 -36.11 1.19 -19.63
CA VAL A 124 -35.73 1.54 -18.24
C VAL A 124 -36.78 1.13 -17.19
N ARG A 125 -37.90 0.50 -17.57
CA ARG A 125 -38.98 0.16 -16.61
C ARG A 125 -38.80 -1.17 -15.86
N SER A 126 -37.74 -1.96 -16.11
CA SER A 126 -37.69 -3.37 -15.69
C SER A 126 -36.60 -3.74 -14.65
N ARG A 127 -36.18 -2.86 -13.74
CA ARG A 127 -35.35 -3.29 -12.59
C ARG A 127 -35.70 -2.64 -11.25
N GLY A 128 -36.99 -2.49 -10.97
CA GLY A 128 -37.50 -2.23 -9.61
C GLY A 128 -38.47 -3.33 -9.21
N GLY A 129 -37.99 -4.34 -8.48
CA GLY A 129 -38.84 -5.46 -8.04
C GLY A 129 -38.10 -6.55 -7.30
N ARG A 130 -37.66 -6.28 -6.06
CA ARG A 130 -37.49 -7.29 -5.00
C ARG A 130 -37.63 -6.63 -3.64
N ARG A 131 -38.81 -6.91 -3.05
CA ARG A 131 -39.20 -6.93 -1.62
C ARG A 131 -38.79 -5.75 -0.75
#